data_AF-A0A1T4SFI3-F1
#
_entry.id   AF-A0A1T4SFI3-F1
#
_cell.length_a   1.000
_cell.length_b   1.000
_cell.length_c   1.000
_cell.angle_alpha   90.00
_cell.angle_beta   90.00
_cell.angle_gamma   90.00
#
_symmetry.space_group_name_H-M   'P 1'
#
loop_
_entity.id
_entity.type
_entity.pdbx_description
1 polymer ?
#
loop_
_entity_poly.entity_id
_entity_poly.type
_entity_poly.pdbx_seq_one_letter_code
_entity_poly.pdbx_strand_id
1 'polypeptide(L)'
;MNKQELVNKLNAISERFSAEMQDTRQKKEKLARYTAQVPDINLSLSKTKGEIRAELDLERLKALKLKLNEQEQERDELTAIIANLTNYTSDKSYTERLDVIRKEYNETEKDLYQYIMEDCSQQIDDLVKKHPELLPLIRDFVVASALVRNATPIYHYGAPFLHLYGYFMDKDWEEHKGIIRQNLGVAELQSW
;
A
#
# COMPACT_ATOMS: atom_id res chain seq x y z
N MET A 1 -5.73 23.52 -2.39
CA MET A 1 -4.50 22.74 -2.15
C MET A 1 -3.56 23.06 -3.29
N ASN A 2 -2.29 23.38 -3.02
CA ASN A 2 -1.32 23.66 -4.09
C ASN A 2 -0.68 22.35 -4.59
N LYS A 3 -0.04 22.38 -5.77
CA LYS A 3 0.63 21.21 -6.38
C LYS A 3 1.60 20.50 -5.42
N GLN A 4 2.36 21.27 -4.63
CA GLN A 4 3.38 20.71 -3.74
C GLN A 4 2.75 19.94 -2.57
N GLU A 5 1.62 20.41 -2.03
CA GLU A 5 0.86 19.73 -0.98
C GLU A 5 0.32 18.38 -1.48
N LEU A 6 -0.22 18.33 -2.70
CA LEU A 6 -0.69 17.11 -3.35
C LEU A 6 0.44 16.09 -3.55
N VAL A 7 1.59 16.54 -4.04
CA VAL A 7 2.78 15.69 -4.23
C VAL A 7 3.30 15.17 -2.89
N ASN A 8 3.40 16.02 -1.86
CA ASN A 8 3.84 15.60 -0.54
C ASN A 8 2.89 14.56 0.07
N LYS A 9 1.57 14.74 -0.14
CA LYS A 9 0.56 13.78 0.33
C LYS A 9 0.70 12.42 -0.38
N LEU A 10 0.91 12.40 -1.70
CA LEU A 10 1.18 11.17 -2.44
C LEU A 10 2.43 10.45 -1.93
N ASN A 11 3.52 11.18 -1.67
CA ASN A 11 4.74 10.60 -1.12
C ASN A 11 4.50 9.96 0.25
N ALA A 12 3.78 10.65 1.15
CA ALA A 12 3.44 10.11 2.47
C ALA A 12 2.55 8.84 2.37
N ILE A 13 1.62 8.80 1.41
CA ILE A 13 0.78 7.61 1.17
C ILE A 13 1.65 6.44 0.69
N SER A 14 2.61 6.68 -0.21
CA SER A 14 3.55 5.67 -0.69
C SER A 14 4.44 5.14 0.44
N GLU A 15 5.00 6.02 1.28
CA GLU A 15 5.79 5.60 2.45
C GLU A 15 4.97 4.74 3.42
N ARG A 16 3.71 5.12 3.67
CA ARG A 16 2.79 4.34 4.51
C ARG A 16 2.50 2.96 3.90
N PHE A 17 2.40 2.87 2.57
CA PHE A 17 2.24 1.59 1.89
C PHE A 17 3.46 0.67 2.11
N SER A 18 4.67 1.17 1.86
CA SER A 18 5.90 0.39 2.04
C SER A 18 6.07 -0.05 3.50
N ALA A 19 5.75 0.82 4.45
CA ALA A 19 5.76 0.48 5.87
C ALA A 19 4.78 -0.65 6.22
N GLU A 20 3.56 -0.62 5.69
CA GLU A 20 2.54 -1.66 5.93
C GLU A 20 2.95 -3.03 5.36
N MET A 21 3.57 -3.06 4.18
CA MET A 21 4.13 -4.29 3.60
C MET A 21 5.27 -4.85 4.47
N GLN A 22 6.21 -4.00 4.88
CA GLN A 22 7.34 -4.41 5.69
C GLN A 22 6.88 -4.92 7.07
N ASP A 23 5.94 -4.22 7.72
CA ASP A 23 5.39 -4.63 9.00
C ASP A 23 4.63 -5.96 8.89
N THR A 24 3.82 -6.15 7.84
CA THR A 24 3.15 -7.44 7.58
C THR A 24 4.16 -8.57 7.39
N ARG A 25 5.24 -8.34 6.63
CA ARG A 25 6.31 -9.33 6.45
C ARG A 25 6.98 -9.70 7.77
N GLN A 26 7.36 -8.70 8.58
CA GLN A 26 7.98 -8.94 9.89
C GLN A 26 7.04 -9.71 10.83
N LYS A 27 5.74 -9.42 10.80
CA LYS A 27 4.73 -10.14 11.58
C LYS A 27 4.52 -11.58 11.10
N LYS A 28 4.59 -11.85 9.79
CA LYS A 28 4.60 -13.23 9.24
C LYS A 28 5.83 -14.01 9.70
N GLU A 29 7.01 -13.38 9.71
CA GLU A 29 8.24 -14.00 10.22
C GLU A 29 8.15 -14.28 11.73
N LYS A 30 7.60 -13.35 12.53
CA LYS A 30 7.34 -13.58 13.96
C LYS A 30 6.34 -14.71 14.19
N LEU A 31 5.26 -14.76 13.41
CA LEU A 31 4.26 -15.83 13.47
C LEU A 31 4.90 -17.20 13.24
N ALA A 32 5.74 -17.33 12.21
CA ALA A 32 6.46 -18.57 11.93
C ALA A 32 7.37 -18.98 13.11
N ARG A 33 8.12 -18.03 13.68
CA ARG A 33 9.00 -18.30 14.84
C ARG A 33 8.23 -18.76 16.07
N TYR A 34 7.10 -18.12 16.40
CA TYR A 34 6.29 -18.50 17.54
C TYR A 34 5.57 -19.83 17.32
N THR A 35 5.06 -20.07 16.12
CA THR A 35 4.44 -21.35 15.77
C THR A 35 5.41 -22.51 15.91
N ALA A 36 6.69 -22.30 15.56
CA ALA A 36 7.75 -23.30 15.73
C ALA A 36 8.13 -23.59 17.20
N GLN A 37 7.83 -22.68 18.15
CA GLN A 37 8.14 -22.86 19.58
C GLN A 37 7.06 -23.66 20.33
N VAL A 38 5.82 -23.67 19.83
CA VAL A 38 4.69 -24.35 20.48
C VAL A 38 4.94 -25.85 20.72
N PRO A 39 5.51 -26.63 19.78
CA PRO A 39 5.80 -28.04 20.02
C PRO A 39 6.75 -28.28 21.21
N ASP A 40 7.78 -27.44 21.36
CA ASP A 40 8.78 -27.59 22.43
C ASP A 40 8.16 -27.28 23.80
N ILE A 41 7.33 -26.24 23.89
CA ILE A 41 6.58 -25.93 25.13
C ILE A 41 5.62 -27.07 25.48
N ASN A 42 4.90 -27.62 24.49
CA ASN A 42 3.99 -28.75 24.71
C ASN A 42 4.74 -30.01 25.16
N LEU A 43 5.93 -30.27 24.61
CA LEU A 43 6.80 -31.37 25.03
C LEU A 43 7.26 -31.18 26.48
N SER A 44 7.70 -29.96 26.82
CA SER A 44 8.13 -29.56 28.16
C SER A 44 7.01 -29.73 29.18
N LEU A 45 5.79 -29.28 28.86
CA LEU A 45 4.59 -29.47 29.67
C LEU A 45 4.28 -30.95 29.90
N SER A 46 4.34 -31.78 28.86
CA SER A 46 4.11 -33.22 28.96
C SER A 46 5.13 -33.89 29.89
N LYS A 47 6.41 -33.49 29.79
CA LYS A 47 7.48 -33.96 30.66
C LYS A 47 7.24 -33.57 32.12
N THR A 48 6.95 -32.29 32.39
CA THR A 48 6.64 -31.82 33.76
C THR A 48 5.43 -32.56 34.34
N LYS A 49 4.38 -32.81 33.55
CA LYS A 49 3.22 -33.62 33.97
C LYS A 49 3.61 -35.07 34.30
N GLY A 50 4.53 -35.66 33.54
CA GLY A 50 5.10 -36.97 33.82
C GLY A 50 5.90 -37.00 35.13
N GLU A 51 6.76 -36.01 35.36
CA GLU A 51 7.55 -35.86 36.60
C GLU A 51 6.64 -35.72 37.83
N ILE A 52 5.58 -34.91 37.74
CA ILE A 52 4.58 -34.77 38.82
C ILE A 52 3.92 -36.10 39.20
N ARG A 53 3.64 -36.97 38.23
CA ARG A 53 3.00 -38.27 38.49
C ARG A 53 3.93 -39.26 39.19
N ALA A 54 5.23 -39.11 39.01
CA ALA A 54 6.26 -39.98 39.58
C ALA A 54 6.84 -39.45 40.90
N GLU A 55 6.57 -38.20 41.25
CA GLU A 55 7.18 -37.54 42.41
C GLU A 55 6.47 -37.93 43.72
N LEU A 56 7.27 -38.25 44.74
CA LEU A 56 6.80 -38.66 46.07
C LEU A 56 7.18 -37.64 47.15
N ASP A 57 8.15 -36.76 46.88
CA ASP A 57 8.53 -35.68 47.79
C ASP A 57 7.56 -34.48 47.66
N LEU A 58 6.99 -34.06 48.79
CA LEU A 58 5.95 -33.03 48.84
C LEU A 58 6.47 -31.64 48.43
N GLU A 59 7.68 -31.27 48.81
CA GLU A 59 8.25 -29.96 48.47
C GLU A 59 8.64 -29.90 46.99
N ARG A 60 9.21 -30.99 46.46
CA ARG A 60 9.50 -31.13 45.03
C ARG A 60 8.23 -31.15 44.19
N LEU A 61 7.16 -31.79 44.67
CA LEU A 61 5.85 -31.78 44.01
C LEU A 61 5.27 -30.36 43.93
N LYS A 62 5.36 -29.56 45.00
CA LYS A 62 4.93 -28.14 44.98
C LYS A 62 5.71 -27.34 43.95
N ALA A 63 7.03 -27.50 43.91
CA ALA A 63 7.88 -26.81 42.93
C ALA A 63 7.55 -27.20 41.48
N LEU A 64 7.33 -28.49 41.21
CA LEU A 64 6.94 -28.97 39.89
C LEU A 64 5.56 -28.45 39.46
N LYS A 65 4.60 -28.35 40.40
CA LYS A 65 3.28 -27.76 40.11
C LYS A 65 3.36 -26.26 39.81
N LEU A 66 4.21 -25.51 40.51
CA LEU A 66 4.45 -24.11 40.21
C LEU A 66 5.02 -23.95 38.80
N LYS A 67 6.08 -24.72 38.49
CA LYS A 67 6.69 -24.74 37.16
C LYS A 67 5.69 -25.12 36.07
N LEU A 68 4.80 -26.08 36.33
CA LEU A 68 3.75 -26.46 35.39
C LEU A 68 2.82 -25.29 35.09
N ASN A 69 2.37 -24.58 36.12
CA ASN A 69 1.49 -23.41 35.95
C ASN A 69 2.18 -22.30 35.15
N GLU A 70 3.45 -22.01 35.43
CA GLU A 70 4.24 -21.02 34.67
C GLU A 70 4.34 -21.40 33.18
N GLN A 71 4.60 -22.68 32.89
CA GLN A 71 4.66 -23.19 31.51
C GLN A 71 3.30 -23.18 30.81
N GLU A 72 2.20 -23.45 31.53
CA GLU A 72 0.85 -23.37 30.96
C GLU A 72 0.47 -21.92 30.64
N GLN A 73 0.84 -20.99 31.51
CA GLN A 73 0.67 -19.55 31.25
C GLN A 73 1.49 -19.10 30.03
N GLU A 74 2.77 -19.48 29.94
CA GLU A 74 3.62 -19.15 28.79
C GLU A 74 3.03 -19.68 27.47
N ARG A 75 2.51 -20.92 27.48
CA ARG A 75 1.81 -21.49 26.32
C ARG A 75 0.59 -20.67 25.92
N ASP A 76 -0.21 -20.24 26.90
CA ASP A 76 -1.45 -19.48 26.64
C ASP A 76 -1.16 -18.10 26.07
N GLU A 77 -0.16 -17.41 26.62
CA GLU A 77 0.33 -16.14 26.10
C GLU A 77 0.84 -16.30 24.65
N LEU A 78 1.65 -17.33 24.39
CA LEU A 78 2.15 -17.62 23.04
C LEU A 78 1.02 -17.93 22.05
N THR A 79 0.01 -18.69 22.49
CA THR A 79 -1.15 -19.05 21.66
C THR A 79 -1.98 -17.81 21.32
N ALA A 80 -2.18 -16.91 22.29
CA ALA A 80 -2.87 -15.64 22.06
C ALA A 80 -2.11 -14.75 21.06
N ILE A 81 -0.78 -14.68 21.18
CA ILE A 81 0.07 -13.94 20.23
C ILE A 81 -0.06 -14.53 18.82
N ILE A 82 0.00 -15.86 18.69
CA ILE A 82 -0.17 -16.56 17.41
C ILE A 82 -1.52 -16.25 16.79
N ALA A 83 -2.61 -16.32 17.56
CA ALA A 83 -3.95 -16.01 17.06
C ALA A 83 -4.05 -14.56 16.54
N ASN A 84 -3.52 -13.60 17.28
CA ASN A 84 -3.50 -12.19 16.89
C ASN A 84 -2.68 -11.97 15.61
N LEU A 85 -1.49 -12.56 15.52
CA LEU A 85 -0.64 -12.45 14.33
C LEU A 85 -1.27 -13.15 13.12
N THR A 86 -1.91 -14.29 13.31
CA THR A 86 -2.64 -15.01 12.24
C THR A 86 -3.76 -14.15 11.68
N ASN A 87 -4.58 -13.54 12.54
CA ASN A 87 -5.64 -12.64 12.12
C ASN A 87 -5.09 -11.42 11.38
N TYR A 88 -4.06 -10.76 11.93
CA TYR A 88 -3.47 -9.57 11.33
C TYR A 88 -2.82 -9.85 9.96
N THR A 89 -2.11 -10.97 9.84
CA THR A 89 -1.38 -11.35 8.61
C THR A 89 -2.24 -12.12 7.61
N SER A 90 -3.51 -12.39 7.94
CA SER A 90 -4.47 -13.03 7.03
C SER A 90 -4.62 -12.22 5.75
N ASP A 91 -4.76 -12.90 4.62
CA ASP A 91 -4.87 -12.25 3.32
C ASP A 91 -6.04 -11.26 3.27
N LYS A 92 -7.15 -11.59 3.94
CA LYS A 92 -8.31 -10.70 4.08
C LYS A 92 -7.95 -9.43 4.83
N SER A 93 -7.40 -9.53 6.04
CA SER A 93 -7.08 -8.34 6.85
C SER A 93 -5.98 -7.50 6.20
N TYR A 94 -5.00 -8.14 5.56
CA TYR A 94 -3.97 -7.47 4.80
C TYR A 94 -4.55 -6.68 3.61
N THR A 95 -5.42 -7.32 2.82
CA THR A 95 -6.08 -6.68 1.68
C THR A 95 -6.93 -5.49 2.12
N GLU A 96 -7.74 -5.64 3.17
CA GLU A 96 -8.56 -4.56 3.71
C GLU A 96 -7.73 -3.33 4.12
N ARG A 97 -6.57 -3.55 4.77
CA ARG A 97 -5.67 -2.44 5.15
C ARG A 97 -5.02 -1.78 3.93
N LEU A 98 -4.59 -2.57 2.94
CA LEU A 98 -4.01 -2.02 1.71
C LEU A 98 -5.03 -1.26 0.86
N ASP A 99 -6.28 -1.72 0.81
CA ASP A 99 -7.34 -1.08 0.02
C ASP A 99 -7.69 0.32 0.51
N VAL A 100 -7.61 0.55 1.83
CA VAL A 100 -7.73 1.90 2.41
C VAL A 100 -6.63 2.82 1.88
N ILE A 101 -5.39 2.34 1.84
CA ILE A 101 -4.24 3.10 1.34
C ILE A 101 -4.38 3.37 -0.16
N ARG A 102 -4.76 2.36 -0.94
CA ARG A 102 -4.97 2.47 -2.40
C ARG A 102 -6.09 3.44 -2.74
N LYS A 103 -7.19 3.43 -1.98
CA LYS A 103 -8.29 4.36 -2.18
C LYS A 103 -7.83 5.80 -1.96
N GLU A 104 -7.10 6.07 -0.87
CA GLU A 104 -6.57 7.40 -0.58
C GLU A 104 -5.56 7.87 -1.66
N TYR A 105 -4.74 6.95 -2.17
CA TYR A 105 -3.83 7.22 -3.28
C TYR A 105 -4.61 7.67 -4.53
N ASN A 106 -5.61 6.88 -4.94
CA ASN A 106 -6.39 7.15 -6.16
C ASN A 106 -7.15 8.49 -6.07
N GLU A 107 -7.71 8.80 -4.89
CA GLU A 107 -8.38 10.08 -4.66
C GLU A 107 -7.40 11.25 -4.75
N THR A 108 -6.23 11.13 -4.11
CA THR A 108 -5.21 12.20 -4.12
C THR A 108 -4.57 12.37 -5.51
N GLU A 109 -4.38 11.28 -6.25
CA GLU A 109 -3.87 11.29 -7.62
C GLU A 109 -4.86 11.98 -8.57
N LYS A 110 -6.16 11.70 -8.43
CA LYS A 110 -7.21 12.37 -9.19
C LYS A 110 -7.19 13.88 -8.94
N ASP A 111 -7.07 14.31 -7.69
CA ASP A 111 -7.01 15.74 -7.33
C ASP A 111 -5.77 16.42 -7.93
N LEU A 112 -4.63 15.71 -7.99
CA LEU A 112 -3.41 16.21 -8.64
C LEU A 112 -3.59 16.39 -10.14
N TYR A 113 -4.19 15.41 -10.84
CA TYR A 113 -4.46 15.56 -12.26
C TYR A 113 -5.43 16.70 -12.54
N GLN A 114 -6.48 16.86 -11.72
CA GLN A 114 -7.41 17.98 -11.86
C GLN A 114 -6.67 19.32 -11.71
N TYR A 115 -5.83 19.47 -10.68
CA TYR A 115 -5.03 20.69 -10.49
C TYR A 115 -4.17 21.00 -11.72
N ILE A 116 -3.47 20.00 -12.26
CA ILE A 116 -2.61 20.16 -13.45
C ILE A 116 -3.43 20.57 -14.67
N MET A 117 -4.60 19.98 -14.86
CA MET A 117 -5.49 20.31 -15.98
C MET A 117 -6.02 21.73 -15.89
N GLU A 118 -6.42 22.19 -14.69
CA GLU A 118 -6.87 23.55 -14.43
C GLU A 118 -5.74 24.57 -14.68
N ASP A 119 -4.53 24.30 -14.18
CA ASP A 119 -3.36 25.16 -14.39
C ASP A 119 -3.01 25.27 -15.89
N CYS A 120 -3.07 24.16 -16.63
CA CYS A 120 -2.83 24.18 -18.07
C CYS A 120 -3.91 24.93 -18.83
N SER A 121 -5.18 24.75 -18.48
CA SER A 121 -6.28 25.52 -19.08
C SER A 121 -6.07 27.02 -18.87
N GLN A 122 -5.71 27.43 -17.65
CA GLN A 122 -5.45 28.82 -17.31
C GLN A 122 -4.28 29.40 -18.13
N GLN A 123 -3.19 28.64 -18.28
CA GLN A 123 -2.05 29.07 -19.10
C GLN A 123 -2.40 29.22 -20.58
N ILE A 124 -3.22 28.31 -21.12
CA ILE A 124 -3.74 28.40 -22.50
C ILE A 124 -4.61 29.67 -22.65
N ASP A 125 -5.53 29.90 -21.72
CA ASP A 125 -6.40 31.08 -21.74
C ASP A 125 -5.59 32.38 -21.66
N ASP A 126 -4.57 32.44 -20.82
CA ASP A 126 -3.71 33.61 -20.68
C ASP A 126 -2.81 33.84 -21.90
N LEU A 127 -2.39 32.77 -22.58
CA LEU A 127 -1.69 32.86 -23.86
C LEU A 127 -2.62 33.40 -24.96
N VAL A 128 -3.85 32.87 -25.05
CA VAL A 128 -4.86 33.32 -26.02
C VAL A 128 -5.25 34.78 -25.78
N LYS A 129 -5.37 35.24 -24.53
CA LYS A 129 -5.63 36.66 -24.24
C LYS A 129 -4.53 37.58 -24.79
N LYS A 130 -3.27 37.14 -24.75
CA LYS A 130 -2.12 37.89 -25.28
C LYS A 130 -2.02 37.80 -26.80
N HIS A 131 -2.43 36.66 -27.35
CA HIS A 131 -2.33 36.32 -28.78
C HIS A 131 -3.65 35.72 -29.29
N PRO A 132 -4.71 36.54 -29.49
CA PRO A 132 -6.03 36.04 -29.90
C PRO A 132 -6.01 35.28 -31.23
N GLU A 133 -5.03 35.56 -32.09
CA GLU A 133 -4.78 34.87 -33.35
C GLU A 133 -4.44 33.38 -33.20
N LEU A 134 -4.02 32.95 -32.00
CA LEU A 134 -3.72 31.54 -31.72
C LEU A 134 -4.99 30.72 -31.40
N LEU A 135 -6.11 31.37 -31.07
CA LEU A 135 -7.34 30.68 -30.68
C LEU A 135 -7.91 29.75 -31.76
N PRO A 136 -7.97 30.14 -33.06
CA PRO A 136 -8.39 29.23 -34.13
C PRO A 136 -7.44 28.04 -34.29
N LEU A 137 -6.12 28.26 -34.21
CA LEU A 137 -5.11 27.21 -34.31
C LEU A 137 -5.21 26.19 -33.17
N ILE A 138 -5.43 26.67 -31.94
CA ILE A 138 -5.64 25.80 -30.77
C ILE A 138 -6.95 25.01 -30.92
N ARG A 139 -8.03 25.63 -31.40
CA ARG A 139 -9.31 24.95 -31.66
C ARG A 139 -9.21 23.91 -32.78
N ASP A 140 -8.58 24.25 -33.89
CA ASP A 140 -8.37 23.33 -35.01
C ASP A 140 -7.50 22.14 -34.61
N PHE A 141 -6.50 22.38 -33.75
CA PHE A 141 -5.67 21.34 -33.16
C PHE A 141 -6.48 20.39 -32.24
N VAL A 142 -7.34 20.94 -31.38
CA VAL A 142 -8.25 20.17 -30.51
C VAL A 142 -9.26 19.35 -31.33
N VAL A 143 -9.84 19.94 -32.38
CA VAL A 143 -10.87 19.33 -33.24
C VAL A 143 -10.27 18.25 -34.15
N ALA A 144 -9.11 18.50 -34.77
CA ALA A 144 -8.42 17.53 -35.63
C ALA A 144 -8.02 16.27 -34.84
N SER A 145 -7.56 16.43 -33.60
CA SER A 145 -7.25 15.28 -32.72
C SER A 145 -8.48 14.48 -32.31
N ALA A 146 -9.66 15.10 -32.20
CA ALA A 146 -10.90 14.42 -31.86
C ALA A 146 -11.48 13.60 -33.04
N LEU A 147 -11.34 14.11 -34.27
CA LEU A 147 -11.85 13.49 -35.49
C LEU A 147 -11.02 12.30 -35.98
N VAL A 148 -9.71 12.25 -35.69
CA VAL A 148 -8.85 11.14 -36.12
C VAL A 148 -9.09 9.85 -35.31
N ARG A 149 -9.79 9.90 -34.18
CA ARG A 149 -10.01 8.71 -33.32
C ARG A 149 -11.46 8.38 -32.93
N ASN A 150 -12.48 9.19 -33.25
CA ASN A 150 -13.88 8.85 -32.95
C ASN A 150 -14.89 9.51 -33.90
N ALA A 151 -15.95 8.78 -34.28
CA ALA A 151 -17.04 9.26 -35.15
C ALA A 151 -18.04 10.22 -34.47
N THR A 152 -17.98 10.32 -33.14
CA THR A 152 -18.80 11.22 -32.32
C THR A 152 -17.87 11.95 -31.32
N PRO A 153 -17.44 13.18 -31.62
CA PRO A 153 -16.44 13.86 -30.82
C PRO A 153 -17.03 14.31 -29.48
N ILE A 154 -16.54 13.72 -28.39
CA ILE A 154 -16.75 14.21 -27.02
C ILE A 154 -15.58 15.15 -26.72
N TYR A 155 -15.88 16.41 -26.39
CA TYR A 155 -14.87 17.41 -26.03
C TYR A 155 -14.16 17.00 -24.73
N HIS A 156 -13.01 16.34 -24.86
CA HIS A 156 -12.08 16.13 -23.77
C HIS A 156 -10.87 17.03 -24.00
N TYR A 157 -10.56 17.90 -23.04
CA TYR A 157 -9.37 18.78 -23.00
C TYR A 157 -8.01 18.03 -23.07
N GLY A 158 -7.99 16.72 -23.35
CA GLY A 158 -6.77 15.91 -23.44
C GLY A 158 -5.96 16.09 -24.73
N ALA A 159 -6.61 16.47 -25.84
CA ALA A 159 -5.93 16.67 -27.13
C ALA A 159 -4.89 17.82 -27.14
N PRO A 160 -5.21 19.05 -26.69
CA PRO A 160 -4.22 20.13 -26.64
C PRO A 160 -3.09 19.86 -25.61
N PHE A 161 -3.39 19.05 -24.58
CA PHE A 161 -2.41 18.60 -23.58
C PHE A 161 -1.32 17.70 -24.20
N LEU A 162 -1.72 16.77 -25.07
CA LEU A 162 -0.85 15.87 -25.86
C LEU A 162 0.04 16.58 -26.91
N HIS A 163 -0.09 17.89 -27.10
CA HIS A 163 0.68 18.63 -28.09
C HIS A 163 1.59 19.66 -27.48
N LEU A 164 1.11 20.37 -26.46
CA LEU A 164 1.93 21.29 -25.67
C LEU A 164 2.98 20.53 -24.85
N TYR A 165 2.68 19.30 -24.44
CA TYR A 165 3.60 18.45 -23.66
C TYR A 165 4.15 17.25 -24.46
N GLY A 166 3.95 17.26 -25.79
CA GLY A 166 4.20 16.12 -26.67
C GLY A 166 3.21 14.97 -26.44
N TYR A 167 3.24 13.93 -27.30
CA TYR A 167 2.71 12.63 -26.88
C TYR A 167 3.42 12.38 -25.55
N PHE A 168 2.69 12.47 -24.45
CA PHE A 168 3.14 11.92 -23.19
C PHE A 168 3.15 10.43 -23.48
N MET A 169 4.27 9.99 -24.07
CA MET A 169 4.37 8.74 -24.81
C MET A 169 3.90 7.70 -23.82
N ASP A 170 2.86 6.95 -24.14
CA ASP A 170 2.37 5.92 -23.22
C ASP A 170 3.53 5.02 -22.75
N LYS A 171 4.56 4.86 -23.61
CA LYS A 171 5.86 4.27 -23.26
C LYS A 171 6.75 5.12 -22.37
N ASP A 172 7.05 6.38 -22.68
CA ASP A 172 7.92 7.20 -21.81
C ASP A 172 7.22 7.53 -20.49
N TRP A 173 5.91 7.68 -20.46
CA TRP A 173 5.12 7.74 -19.23
C TRP A 173 5.09 6.39 -18.54
N GLU A 174 4.89 5.22 -19.19
CA GLU A 174 5.01 3.93 -18.50
C GLU A 174 6.44 3.67 -17.99
N GLU A 175 7.47 4.14 -18.68
CA GLU A 175 8.88 4.02 -18.29
C GLU A 175 9.23 5.02 -17.19
N HIS A 176 8.75 6.26 -17.27
CA HIS A 176 8.93 7.30 -16.25
C HIS A 176 8.01 7.07 -15.04
N LYS A 177 6.83 6.47 -15.21
CA LYS A 177 5.95 5.93 -14.16
C LYS A 177 6.62 4.70 -13.56
N GLY A 178 7.28 3.84 -14.34
CA GLY A 178 8.11 2.75 -13.82
C GLY A 178 9.25 3.25 -12.95
N ILE A 179 9.95 4.30 -13.39
CA ILE A 179 11.05 4.96 -12.67
C ILE A 179 10.55 5.74 -11.44
N ILE A 180 9.49 6.53 -11.58
CA ILE A 180 8.83 7.25 -10.47
C ILE A 180 8.27 6.25 -9.48
N ARG A 181 7.65 5.15 -9.94
CA ARG A 181 7.14 4.09 -9.07
C ARG A 181 8.27 3.28 -8.43
N GLN A 182 9.40 3.06 -9.09
CA GLN A 182 10.58 2.48 -8.43
C GLN A 182 11.15 3.44 -7.37
N ASN A 183 11.25 4.72 -7.70
CA ASN A 183 11.78 5.76 -6.81
C ASN A 183 10.83 6.11 -5.65
N LEU A 184 9.53 5.89 -5.82
CA LEU A 184 8.48 6.07 -4.80
C LEU A 184 8.07 4.74 -4.13
N GLY A 185 8.67 3.59 -4.49
CA GLY A 185 8.31 2.26 -3.94
C GLY A 185 6.97 1.66 -4.43
N VAL A 186 6.29 2.30 -5.38
CA VAL A 186 4.98 1.92 -5.94
C VAL A 186 5.06 0.79 -6.98
N ALA A 187 6.24 0.40 -7.46
CA ALA A 187 6.37 -0.75 -8.36
C ALA A 187 6.10 -2.09 -7.62
N GLU A 188 6.38 -2.14 -6.32
CA GLU A 188 6.19 -3.30 -5.44
C GLU A 188 4.71 -3.50 -5.03
N LEU A 189 3.89 -2.50 -5.34
CA LEU A 189 2.46 -2.39 -5.06
C LEU A 189 1.58 -3.23 -6.00
N GLN A 190 2.10 -3.58 -7.18
CA GLN A 190 1.35 -4.20 -8.30
C GLN A 190 1.73 -5.67 -8.58
N SER A 191 2.67 -6.25 -7.82
CA SER A 191 3.13 -7.63 -8.04
C SER A 191 2.51 -8.63 -7.03
N TRP A 192 1.19 -8.62 -6.84
CA TRP A 192 0.42 -9.66 -6.12
C TRP A 192 -0.98 -9.78 -6.69
#